data_AF-A0A1X7VC94-F1
#
_entry.id   AF-A0A1X7VC94-F1
#
_cell.length_a   1.000
_cell.length_b   1.000
_cell.length_c   1.000
_cell.angle_alpha   90.00
_cell.angle_beta   90.00
_cell.angle_gamma   90.00
#
_symmetry.space_group_name_H-M   'P 1'
#
loop_
_entity.id
_entity.type
_entity.pdbx_description
1 polymer ?
#
loop_
_entity_poly.entity_id
_entity_poly.type
_entity_poly.pdbx_seq_one_letter_code
_entity_poly.pdbx_strand_id
1 'polypeptide(L)'
;MWLSRILFGSRSTPGLQWTGKHRRVRKFTKSMEMNRAKEAVMVARVENVLSRTYLSVAEEECQTLAKERRAEYIPKWRRKKLLKWKKREQTPFQIFK
;
A
#
# COMPACT_ATOMS: atom_id res chain seq x y z
N MET A 1 -44.87 -0.25 -26.88
CA MET A 1 -44.19 -1.23 -25.98
C MET A 1 -43.39 -0.52 -24.88
N TRP A 2 -44.08 0.08 -23.92
CA TRP A 2 -43.47 0.72 -22.75
C TRP A 2 -43.25 -0.32 -21.64
N LEU A 3 -44.26 -1.14 -21.36
CA LEU A 3 -44.28 -2.10 -20.25
C LEU A 3 -43.09 -3.06 -20.22
N SER A 4 -42.66 -3.59 -21.38
CA SER A 4 -41.48 -4.45 -21.48
C SER A 4 -40.18 -3.73 -21.12
N ARG A 5 -40.08 -2.42 -21.41
CA ARG A 5 -38.88 -1.61 -21.13
C ARG A 5 -38.76 -1.23 -19.65
N ILE A 6 -39.87 -1.20 -18.91
CA ILE A 6 -39.86 -1.02 -17.45
C ILE A 6 -39.66 -2.37 -16.74
N LEU A 7 -40.34 -3.43 -17.19
CA LEU A 7 -40.26 -4.76 -16.57
C LEU A 7 -38.92 -5.46 -16.78
N PHE A 8 -38.29 -5.28 -17.95
CA PHE A 8 -36.98 -5.88 -18.27
C PHE A 8 -35.83 -4.86 -18.29
N GLY A 9 -36.10 -3.56 -18.11
CA GLY A 9 -35.08 -2.50 -18.19
C GLY A 9 -34.26 -2.31 -16.92
N SER A 10 -34.71 -2.84 -15.78
CA SER A 10 -33.93 -2.83 -14.54
C SER A 10 -32.88 -3.94 -14.59
N ARG A 11 -31.75 -3.67 -15.27
CA ARG A 11 -30.45 -4.34 -15.06
C ARG A 11 -29.89 -4.04 -13.65
N SER A 12 -30.74 -4.15 -12.64
CA SER A 12 -30.45 -3.88 -11.24
C SER A 12 -30.01 -5.18 -10.60
N THR A 13 -28.74 -5.27 -10.20
CA THR A 13 -28.31 -6.33 -9.29
C THR A 13 -28.92 -6.06 -7.92
N PRO A 14 -29.70 -7.00 -7.36
CA PRO A 14 -30.38 -6.76 -6.08
C PRO A 14 -29.37 -6.65 -4.94
N GLY A 15 -29.55 -5.66 -4.06
CA GLY A 15 -28.68 -5.44 -2.91
C GLY A 15 -27.31 -4.82 -3.26
N LEU A 16 -26.30 -5.10 -2.44
CA LEU A 16 -24.94 -4.57 -2.62
C LEU A 16 -24.26 -5.22 -3.84
N GLN A 17 -23.79 -4.40 -4.78
CA GLN A 17 -23.32 -4.86 -6.10
C GLN A 17 -22.16 -5.88 -6.08
N TRP A 18 -21.28 -5.79 -5.08
CA TRP A 18 -20.02 -6.54 -5.02
C TRP A 18 -19.99 -7.62 -3.94
N THR A 19 -21.09 -7.81 -3.21
CA THR A 19 -21.17 -8.73 -2.07
C THR A 19 -22.47 -9.57 -2.10
N GLY A 20 -22.56 -10.62 -1.29
CA GLY A 20 -23.74 -11.50 -1.25
C GLY A 20 -23.83 -12.51 -2.41
N LYS A 21 -25.01 -13.11 -2.60
CA LYS A 21 -25.27 -14.19 -3.57
C LYS A 21 -25.42 -13.69 -5.01
N HIS A 22 -26.07 -12.54 -5.21
CA HIS A 22 -26.38 -11.99 -6.53
C HIS A 22 -25.53 -10.74 -6.80
N ARG A 23 -24.28 -10.96 -7.25
CA ARG A 23 -23.31 -9.88 -7.54
C ARG A 23 -23.33 -9.45 -9.00
N ARG A 24 -22.83 -8.25 -9.25
CA ARG A 24 -22.58 -7.75 -10.60
C ARG A 24 -21.37 -8.46 -11.20
N VAL A 25 -21.56 -9.04 -12.38
CA VAL A 25 -20.46 -9.63 -13.17
C VAL A 25 -19.60 -8.50 -13.72
N ARG A 26 -18.33 -8.44 -13.29
CA ARG A 26 -17.31 -7.56 -13.87
C ARG A 26 -16.52 -8.33 -14.93
N LYS A 27 -16.55 -7.83 -16.16
CA LYS A 27 -15.74 -8.40 -17.25
C LYS A 27 -14.28 -8.00 -17.07
N PHE A 28 -13.38 -8.94 -17.35
CA PHE A 28 -11.97 -8.61 -17.54
C PHE A 28 -11.81 -7.84 -18.84
N THR A 29 -11.10 -6.71 -18.77
CA THR A 29 -10.78 -5.91 -19.94
C THR A 29 -9.37 -6.24 -20.41
N LYS A 30 -9.12 -6.10 -21.72
CA LYS A 30 -7.78 -6.26 -22.30
C LYS A 30 -6.72 -5.38 -21.63
N SER A 31 -7.11 -4.19 -21.16
CA SER A 31 -6.23 -3.30 -20.38
C SER A 31 -5.77 -3.92 -19.05
N MET A 32 -6.65 -4.63 -18.35
CA MET A 32 -6.30 -5.32 -17.10
C MET A 32 -5.32 -6.46 -17.36
N GLU A 33 -5.49 -7.19 -18.46
CA GLU A 33 -4.55 -8.24 -18.87
C GLU A 33 -3.17 -7.67 -19.20
N MET A 34 -3.12 -6.59 -19.98
CA MET A 34 -1.86 -5.91 -20.30
C MET A 34 -1.17 -5.36 -19.06
N ASN A 35 -1.91 -4.77 -18.12
CA ASN A 35 -1.34 -4.26 -16.87
C ASN A 35 -0.75 -5.40 -16.03
N ARG A 36 -1.47 -6.51 -15.90
CA ARG A 36 -0.98 -7.70 -15.19
C ARG A 36 0.29 -8.26 -15.83
N ALA A 37 0.36 -8.31 -17.16
CA ALA A 37 1.55 -8.77 -17.87
C ALA A 37 2.77 -7.84 -17.62
N LYS A 38 2.55 -6.52 -17.63
CA LYS A 38 3.60 -5.54 -17.31
C LYS A 38 4.11 -5.68 -15.88
N GLU A 39 3.20 -5.85 -14.92
CA GLU A 39 3.56 -6.11 -13.52
C GLU A 39 4.35 -7.40 -13.38
N ALA A 40 3.95 -8.49 -14.04
CA ALA A 40 4.68 -9.75 -14.00
C ALA A 40 6.12 -9.62 -14.53
N VAL A 41 6.33 -8.88 -15.63
CA VAL A 41 7.67 -8.60 -16.16
C VAL A 41 8.51 -7.79 -15.18
N MET A 42 7.91 -6.79 -14.52
CA MET A 42 8.60 -6.00 -13.51
C MET A 42 9.02 -6.86 -12.32
N VAL A 43 8.12 -7.69 -11.80
CA VAL A 43 8.40 -8.60 -10.67
C VAL A 43 9.52 -9.56 -11.02
N ALA A 44 9.47 -10.21 -12.19
CA ALA A 44 10.52 -11.11 -12.63
C ALA A 44 11.90 -10.41 -12.75
N ARG A 45 11.91 -9.15 -13.21
CA ARG A 45 13.15 -8.36 -13.25
C ARG A 45 13.68 -8.07 -11.85
N VAL A 46 12.81 -7.70 -10.91
CA VAL A 46 13.19 -7.43 -9.51
C VAL A 46 13.70 -8.70 -8.85
N GLU A 47 13.04 -9.84 -9.04
CA GLU A 47 13.47 -11.15 -8.52
C GLU A 47 14.86 -11.51 -9.03
N ASN A 48 15.13 -11.34 -10.33
CA ASN A 48 16.46 -11.58 -10.90
C ASN A 48 17.53 -10.70 -10.25
N VAL A 49 17.23 -9.43 -9.99
CA VAL A 49 18.18 -8.51 -9.32
C VAL A 49 18.40 -8.91 -7.87
N LEU A 50 17.33 -9.22 -7.12
CA LEU A 50 17.41 -9.60 -5.72
C LEU A 50 18.05 -10.99 -5.51
N SER A 51 18.02 -11.87 -6.52
CA SER A 51 18.64 -13.19 -6.44
C SER A 51 20.15 -13.16 -6.31
N ARG A 52 20.80 -12.05 -6.67
CA ARG A 52 22.26 -11.89 -6.63
C ARG A 52 22.62 -10.88 -5.55
N THR A 53 22.79 -11.37 -4.32
CA THR A 53 23.25 -10.53 -3.21
C THR A 53 24.76 -10.32 -3.31
N TYR A 54 25.21 -9.11 -2.95
CA TYR A 54 26.64 -8.77 -2.95
C TYR A 54 27.37 -9.37 -1.74
N LEU A 55 26.69 -9.42 -0.60
CA LEU A 55 27.19 -10.00 0.64
C LEU A 55 26.33 -11.20 1.03
N SER A 56 26.95 -12.14 1.72
CA SER A 56 26.24 -13.18 2.46
C SER A 56 25.66 -12.62 3.76
N VAL A 57 24.64 -13.29 4.31
CA VAL A 57 24.00 -12.87 5.57
C VAL A 57 25.02 -12.75 6.71
N ALA A 58 25.98 -13.68 6.79
CA ALA A 58 27.02 -13.65 7.81
C ALA A 58 27.94 -12.41 7.68
N GLU A 59 28.28 -12.01 6.46
CA GLU A 59 29.11 -10.83 6.21
C GLU A 59 28.36 -9.52 6.52
N GLU A 60 27.05 -9.46 6.21
CA GLU A 60 26.21 -8.33 6.59
C GLU A 60 26.10 -8.18 8.11
N GLU A 61 25.97 -9.29 8.83
CA GLU A 61 25.90 -9.29 10.30
C GLU A 61 27.21 -8.84 10.95
N CYS A 62 28.35 -9.13 10.33
CA CYS A 62 29.66 -8.69 10.80
C CYS A 62 29.94 -7.20 10.54
N GLN A 63 29.12 -6.49 9.76
CA GLN A 63 29.30 -5.05 9.56
C GLN A 63 28.94 -4.24 10.81
N THR A 64 29.97 -3.88 11.57
CA THR A 64 29.89 -3.03 12.77
C THR A 64 29.43 -1.61 12.44
N LEU A 65 29.90 -1.02 11.33
CA LEU A 65 29.59 0.35 10.92
C LEU A 65 28.09 0.60 10.72
N ALA A 66 27.36 -0.35 10.15
CA ALA A 66 25.92 -0.23 9.95
C ALA A 66 25.16 -0.29 11.28
N LYS A 67 25.62 -1.14 12.22
CA LYS A 67 25.06 -1.27 13.57
C LYS A 67 25.30 -0.01 14.39
N GLU A 68 26.51 0.56 14.34
CA GLU A 68 26.87 1.80 15.02
C GLU A 68 26.05 2.99 14.52
N ARG A 69 25.89 3.14 13.20
CA ARG A 69 25.05 4.19 12.61
C ARG A 69 23.59 4.08 13.04
N ARG A 70 23.03 2.86 13.10
CA ARG A 70 21.67 2.62 13.60
C ARG A 70 21.57 2.95 15.10
N ALA A 71 22.55 2.53 15.89
CA ALA A 71 22.62 2.80 17.32
C ALA A 71 22.71 4.30 17.63
N GLU A 72 23.36 5.09 16.79
CA GLU A 72 23.41 6.55 16.94
C GLU A 72 22.13 7.24 16.46
N TYR A 73 21.55 6.78 15.33
CA TYR A 73 20.39 7.41 14.71
C TYR A 73 19.10 7.22 15.52
N ILE A 74 18.84 6.00 16.00
CA ILE A 74 17.58 5.64 16.66
C ILE A 74 17.31 6.50 17.92
N PRO A 75 18.26 6.67 18.86
CA PRO A 75 18.08 7.54 20.02
C PRO A 75 17.86 9.00 19.64
N LYS A 76 18.61 9.53 18.65
CA LYS A 76 18.44 10.90 18.16
C LYS A 76 17.05 11.13 17.57
N TRP A 77 16.55 10.18 16.77
CA TRP A 77 15.19 10.23 16.22
C TRP A 77 14.12 10.20 17.33
N ARG A 78 14.26 9.28 18.31
CA ARG A 78 13.35 9.21 19.47
C ARG A 78 13.33 10.51 20.27
N ARG A 79 14.50 11.08 20.54
CA ARG A 79 14.64 12.38 21.24
C ARG A 79 13.97 13.51 20.48
N LYS A 80 14.16 13.61 19.16
CA LYS A 80 13.48 14.59 18.31
C LYS A 80 11.96 14.44 18.35
N LYS A 81 11.45 13.21 18.28
CA LYS A 81 10.01 12.93 18.35
C LYS A 81 9.41 13.32 19.70
N LEU A 82 10.09 12.98 20.80
CA LEU A 82 9.71 13.38 22.17
C LEU A 82 9.69 14.90 22.33
N LEU A 83 10.71 15.60 21.86
CA LEU A 83 10.76 17.07 21.90
C LEU A 83 9.63 17.71 21.07
N LYS A 84 9.33 17.16 19.89
CA LYS A 84 8.23 17.63 19.04
C LYS A 84 6.87 17.42 19.72
N TRP A 85 6.69 16.31 20.44
CA TRP A 85 5.47 16.03 21.18
C TRP A 85 5.30 16.97 22.39
N LYS A 86 6.34 17.14 23.22
CA LYS A 86 6.33 18.09 24.34
C LYS A 86 6.05 19.54 23.90
N LYS A 87 6.60 19.97 22.76
CA LYS A 87 6.29 21.29 22.18
C LYS A 87 4.81 21.46 21.84
N ARG A 88 4.13 20.40 21.38
CA ARG A 88 2.69 20.43 21.06
C ARG A 88 1.83 20.49 22.32
N GLU A 89 2.28 19.88 23.42
CA GLU A 89 1.58 19.96 24.71
C GLU A 89 1.73 21.34 25.36
N GLN A 90 2.90 21.98 25.19
CA GLN A 90 3.18 23.31 25.73
C GLN A 90 2.54 24.46 24.95
N THR A 91 2.18 24.26 23.69
CA THR A 91 1.35 25.21 22.94
C THR A 91 -0.11 24.77 23.07
N PRO A 92 -0.88 25.26 24.07
CA PRO A 92 -2.32 25.09 24.00
C PRO A 92 -2.77 25.69 22.67
N PHE A 93 -3.56 24.94 21.90
CA PHE A 93 -4.19 25.44 20.69
C PHE A 93 -4.74 26.84 20.99
N GLN A 94 -4.12 27.88 20.41
CA GLN A 94 -4.75 29.19 20.34
C GLN A 94 -5.92 29.00 19.37
N ILE A 95 -7.03 28.53 19.92
CA ILE A 95 -8.32 28.51 19.25
C ILE A 95 -8.62 29.98 18.96
N PHE A 96 -8.64 30.31 17.67
CA PHE A 96 -9.02 31.61 17.14
C PHE A 96 -10.29 32.10 17.87
N LYS A 97 -10.18 33.26 18.52
CA LYS A 97 -11.33 34.06 18.95
C LYS A 97 -11.81 34.92 17.79
#